data_AF-A0A0D6AH81-F1
#
_entry.id   AF-A0A0D6AH81-F1
#
_cell.length_a   1.000
_cell.length_b   1.000
_cell.length_c   1.000
_cell.angle_alpha   90.00
_cell.angle_beta   90.00
_cell.angle_gamma   90.00
#
_symmetry.space_group_name_H-M   'P 1'
#
loop_
_entity.id
_entity.type
_entity.pdbx_description
1 polymer ?
#
loop_
_entity_poly.entity_id
_entity_poly.type
_entity_poly.pdbx_seq_one_letter_code
_entity_poly.pdbx_strand_id
1 'polypeptide(L)' 'MELEQLFCDVNDFYLMFEPSFQAQLLFSSERKRIKHSQLCLSEIMTIIIYFHHSNYRNFKHYY' A
#
# COMPACT_ATOMS: atom_id res chain seq x y z
N MET A 1 -12.82 7.18 -10.51
CA MET A 1 -11.42 7.36 -10.09
C MET A 1 -10.57 6.82 -11.22
N GLU A 2 -9.72 7.65 -11.81
CA GLU A 2 -8.75 7.19 -12.78
C GLU A 2 -7.61 6.49 -12.03
N LEU A 3 -7.25 5.26 -12.43
CA LEU A 3 -6.28 4.44 -11.69
C LEU A 3 -4.90 5.12 -11.60
N GLU A 4 -4.48 5.79 -12.67
CA GLU A 4 -3.21 6.52 -12.72
C GLU A 4 -3.19 7.69 -11.73
N GLN A 5 -4.28 8.46 -11.64
CA GLN A 5 -4.40 9.55 -10.67
C GLN A 5 -4.35 9.04 -9.24
N LEU A 6 -5.10 7.96 -8.93
CA LEU A 6 -5.02 7.33 -7.60
C LEU A 6 -3.60 6.89 -7.28
N PHE A 7 -2.92 6.25 -8.23
CA PHE A 7 -1.56 5.77 -8.02
C PHE A 7 -0.60 6.93 -7.72
N CYS A 8 -0.67 8.04 -8.47
CA CYS A 8 0.12 9.24 -8.20
C CYS A 8 -0.14 9.77 -6.78
N ASP A 9 -1.40 9.97 -6.40
CA ASP A 9 -1.79 10.48 -5.08
C ASP A 9 -1.28 9.58 -3.94
N VAL A 10 -1.45 8.26 -4.10
CA VAL A 10 -1.01 7.26 -3.10
C VAL A 10 0.51 7.19 -3.02
N ASN A 11 1.20 7.30 -4.15
CA ASN A 11 2.65 7.26 -4.19
C ASN A 11 3.26 8.49 -3.50
N ASP A 12 2.74 9.69 -3.78
CA ASP A 12 3.18 10.92 -3.13
C ASP A 12 2.91 10.89 -1.62
N PHE A 13 1.74 10.38 -1.22
CA PHE A 13 1.44 10.11 0.18
C PHE A 13 2.46 9.14 0.81
N TYR A 14 2.75 8.03 0.14
CA TYR A 14 3.66 7.01 0.67
C TYR A 14 5.08 7.55 0.85
N LEU A 15 5.58 8.38 -0.07
CA LEU A 15 6.89 9.03 0.06
C LEU A 15 6.99 9.90 1.33
N MET A 16 5.90 10.58 1.69
CA MET A 16 5.84 11.39 2.92
C MET A 16 5.65 10.52 4.18
N PHE A 17 4.95 9.40 4.06
CA PHE A 17 4.62 8.50 5.17
C PHE A 17 5.77 7.54 5.54
N GLU A 18 6.51 7.04 4.53
CA GLU A 18 7.50 5.97 4.67
C GLU A 18 8.53 6.23 5.78
N PRO A 19 9.16 7.42 5.92
CA PRO A 19 10.15 7.64 6.96
C PRO A 19 9.58 7.45 8.38
N SER A 20 8.36 7.94 8.60
CA SER A 20 7.68 7.81 9.89
C SER A 20 7.29 6.37 10.20
N PHE A 21 6.86 5.64 9.17
CA PHE A 21 6.49 4.23 9.28
C PHE A 21 7.70 3.36 9.60
N GLN A 22 8.82 3.56 8.89
CA GLN A 22 10.07 2.83 9.15
C GLN A 22 10.60 3.10 10.56
N ALA A 23 10.54 4.36 11.04
CA ALA A 23 10.95 4.70 12.40
C ALA A 23 10.12 3.93 13.46
N GLN A 24 8.80 3.81 13.24
CA GLN A 24 7.92 3.03 14.12
C GLN A 24 8.24 1.53 14.10
N LEU A 25 8.55 0.97 12.92
CA LEU A 25 8.93 -0.45 12.79
C LEU A 25 10.23 -0.78 13.52
N LEU A 26 11.21 0.13 13.52
CA LEU A 26 12.47 -0.02 14.24
C LEU A 26 12.31 0.10 15.77
N PHE A 27 11.35 0.91 16.22
CA PHE A 27 11.04 1.07 17.64
C PHE A 27 10.32 -0.16 18.24
N SER A 28 9.57 -0.89 17.41
CA SER A 28 8.97 -2.14 17.83
C SER A 28 10.05 -3.18 18.15
N SER A 29 10.03 -3.73 19.37
CA SER A 29 10.94 -4.81 19.80
C SER A 29 10.67 -6.13 19.08
N GLU A 30 9.60 -6.21 18.28
CA GLU A 30 9.33 -7.32 17.37
C GLU A 30 10.24 -7.23 16.15
N ARG A 31 11.38 -7.92 16.19
CA ARG A 31 12.22 -8.13 15.00
C ARG A 31 11.45 -8.93 13.95
N LYS A 32 10.84 -8.22 13.00
CA LYS A 32 10.19 -8.83 11.82
C LYS A 32 11.17 -8.89 10.66
N ARG A 33 11.24 -10.05 10.02
CA ARG A 33 12.02 -10.23 8.78
C ARG A 33 11.42 -9.37 7.67
N ILE A 34 12.21 -8.46 7.11
CA ILE A 34 11.83 -7.72 5.90
C ILE A 34 12.00 -8.68 4.71
N LYS A 35 10.88 -9.09 4.09
CA LYS A 35 10.88 -9.87 2.85
C LYS A 35 10.60 -8.92 1.69
N HIS A 36 11.49 -8.88 0.71
CA HIS A 36 11.23 -8.15 -0.53
C HIS A 36 10.01 -8.75 -1.24
N SER A 37 9.03 -7.89 -1.50
CA SER A 37 7.85 -8.17 -2.33
C SER A 37 8.16 -7.77 -3.78
N GLN A 38 7.45 -8.35 -4.74
CA GLN A 38 7.48 -7.89 -6.13
C GLN A 38 6.74 -6.57 -6.32
N LEU A 39 5.78 -6.29 -5.43
CA LEU A 39 5.03 -5.04 -5.39
C LEU A 39 5.55 -4.15 -4.25
N CYS A 40 5.68 -2.86 -4.52
CA CYS A 40 5.96 -1.86 -3.52
C CYS A 40 4.69 -1.56 -2.68
N LEU A 41 4.88 -0.87 -1.55
CA LEU A 41 3.78 -0.58 -0.63
C LEU A 41 2.73 0.36 -1.24
N SER A 42 3.13 1.36 -2.04
CA SER A 42 2.19 2.25 -2.72
C SER A 42 1.34 1.52 -3.77
N GLU A 43 1.91 0.55 -4.50
CA GLU A 43 1.15 -0.32 -5.41
C GLU A 43 0.11 -1.15 -4.65
N ILE A 44 0.50 -1.76 -3.53
CA ILE A 44 -0.41 -2.55 -2.70
C ILE A 44 -1.55 -1.66 -2.15
N MET A 45 -1.22 -0.47 -1.64
CA MET A 45 -2.21 0.50 -1.16
C MET A 45 -3.19 0.90 -2.27
N THR A 46 -2.68 1.19 -3.47
CA THR A 46 -3.49 1.55 -4.64
C THR A 46 -4.47 0.43 -5.00
N ILE A 47 -4.00 -0.82 -5.05
CA ILE A 47 -4.84 -2.00 -5.32
C ILE A 47 -5.96 -2.13 -4.28
N ILE A 48 -5.65 -1.95 -3.00
CA ILE A 48 -6.63 -2.06 -1.91
C ILE A 48 -7.69 -0.95 -2.01
N ILE A 49 -7.26 0.30 -2.20
CA ILE A 49 -8.18 1.45 -2.31
C ILE A 49 -9.09 1.27 -3.51
N TYR A 50 -8.54 0.90 -4.67
CA TYR A 50 -9.32 0.69 -5.88
C TYR A 50 -10.28 -0.49 -5.76
N PHE A 51 -9.86 -1.58 -5.10
CA PHE A 51 -10.72 -2.72 -4.78
C PHE A 51 -11.95 -2.29 -3.95
N HIS A 52 -11.73 -1.50 -2.89
CA HIS A 52 -12.82 -0.99 -2.06
C HIS A 52 -13.76 -0.07 -2.84
N HIS A 53 -13.23 0.80 -3.71
CA HIS A 53 -14.06 1.66 -4.56
C HIS A 53 -14.85 0.90 -5.62
N SER A 54 -14.34 -0.25 -6.07
CA SER A 54 -14.94 -1.04 -7.14
C SER A 54 -16.15 -1.89 -6.70
N ASN A 55 -16.50 -1.89 -5.40
CA ASN A 55 -17.65 -2.61 -4.84
C ASN A 55 -17.66 -4.14 -5.09
N TYR A 56 -16.51 -4.75 -5.36
CA TYR A 56 -16.41 -6.20 -5.45
C TYR A 56 -16.55 -6.83 -4.07
N ARG A 57 -17.30 -7.93 -3.98
CA ARG A 57 -17.54 -8.64 -2.70
C ARG A 57 -16.31 -9.36 -2.16
N ASN A 58 -15.41 -9.77 -3.04
CA ASN A 58 -14.19 -10.47 -2.66
C ASN A 58 -13.09 -10.26 -3.70
N PHE A 59 -11.85 -10.43 -3.26
CA PHE A 59 -10.68 -10.18 -4.08
C PHE A 59 -10.55 -11.14 -5.26
N LYS A 60 -11.09 -12.37 -5.15
CA LYS A 60 -11.04 -13.39 -6.22
C LYS A 60 -11.85 -13.00 -7.45
N HIS A 61 -12.91 -12.21 -7.30
CA HIS A 61 -13.71 -11.73 -8.45
C HIS A 61 -13.20 -10.40 -9.00
N TYR A 62 -12.34 -9.71 -8.25
CA TYR A 62 -11.74 -8.44 -8.64
C TYR A 62 -10.50 -8.65 -9.53
N TYR A 63 -9.80 -9.76 -9.32
CA TYR A 63 -8.64 -10.21 -10.10
C TYR A 63 -9.06 -11.24 -11.16
#